data_AF-A0A3N7DJP1-F1
#
_entry.id   AF-A0A3N7DJP1-F1
#
_cell.length_a   1.000
_cell.length_b   1.000
_cell.length_c   1.000
_cell.angle_alpha   90.00
_cell.angle_beta   90.00
_cell.angle_gamma   90.00
#
_symmetry.space_group_name_H-M   'P 1'
#
loop_
_entity.id
_entity.type
_entity.pdbx_description
1 polymer ?
#
loop_
_entity_poly.entity_id
_entity_poly.type
_entity_poly.pdbx_seq_one_letter_code
_entity_poly.pdbx_strand_id
1 'polypeptide(L)'
;MKKNSQSNKEKIRSNYKLIPVALILCNILNSIAAKAQDGKAGIQQATNQVTNYFDAGCDLMYAIGAVVGLVGAVKVFNKWNGGEPDTSKVASAWFGSCIFLVVVATVLKSFFGV
;
A
#
# COMPACT_ATOMS: atom_id res chain seq x y z
N MET A 1 0.09 -49.93 -49.07
CA MET A 1 0.16 -48.54 -48.54
C MET A 1 -0.99 -48.12 -47.59
N LYS A 2 -2.08 -48.89 -47.37
CA LYS A 2 -3.23 -48.45 -46.52
C LYS A 2 -3.05 -48.54 -44.98
N LYS A 3 -2.06 -49.28 -44.46
CA LYS A 3 -1.88 -49.50 -42.99
C LYS A 3 -1.43 -48.24 -42.21
N ASN A 4 -0.62 -47.36 -42.81
CA ASN A 4 -0.14 -46.13 -42.17
C ASN A 4 -1.23 -45.07 -41.99
N SER A 5 -2.23 -45.03 -42.88
CA SER A 5 -3.34 -44.07 -42.77
C SER A 5 -4.33 -44.42 -41.66
N GLN A 6 -4.54 -45.72 -41.38
CA GLN A 6 -5.41 -46.21 -40.31
C GLN A 6 -4.78 -45.99 -38.91
N SER A 7 -3.47 -46.23 -38.76
CA SER A 7 -2.76 -45.99 -37.49
C SER A 7 -2.71 -44.50 -37.09
N ASN A 8 -2.54 -43.59 -38.07
CA ASN A 8 -2.51 -42.16 -37.79
C ASN A 8 -3.89 -41.60 -37.39
N LYS A 9 -4.99 -42.16 -37.95
CA LYS A 9 -6.36 -41.80 -37.55
C LYS A 9 -6.69 -42.21 -36.12
N GLU A 10 -6.30 -43.41 -35.67
CA GLU A 10 -6.48 -43.87 -34.28
C GLU A 10 -5.63 -43.08 -33.28
N LYS A 11 -4.41 -42.65 -33.67
CA LYS A 11 -3.54 -41.81 -32.83
C LYS A 11 -4.11 -40.40 -32.63
N ILE A 12 -4.64 -39.80 -33.69
CA ILE A 12 -5.39 -38.53 -33.62
C ILE A 12 -6.70 -38.73 -32.85
N ARG A 13 -7.34 -39.90 -32.99
CA ARG A 13 -8.54 -40.33 -32.24
C ARG A 13 -8.28 -40.49 -30.72
N SER A 14 -7.06 -40.80 -30.32
CA SER A 14 -6.65 -40.87 -28.90
C SER A 14 -6.36 -39.48 -28.36
N ASN A 15 -5.62 -38.65 -29.11
CA ASN A 15 -5.23 -37.31 -28.68
C ASN A 15 -6.40 -36.33 -28.52
N TYR A 16 -7.49 -36.40 -29.33
CA TYR A 16 -8.65 -35.52 -29.10
C TYR A 16 -9.42 -35.86 -27.82
N LYS A 17 -9.30 -37.09 -27.29
CA LYS A 17 -9.90 -37.48 -26.00
C LYS A 17 -9.03 -37.07 -24.81
N LEU A 18 -7.72 -36.93 -25.01
CA LEU A 18 -6.77 -36.51 -23.96
C LEU A 18 -6.82 -34.99 -23.68
N ILE A 19 -7.12 -34.18 -24.69
CA ILE A 19 -7.26 -32.71 -24.56
C ILE A 19 -8.37 -32.29 -23.57
N PRO A 20 -9.62 -32.79 -23.65
CA PRO A 20 -10.67 -32.41 -22.70
C PRO A 20 -10.37 -32.90 -21.28
N VAL A 21 -9.71 -34.06 -21.12
CA VAL A 21 -9.30 -34.58 -19.80
C VAL A 21 -8.24 -33.68 -19.17
N ALA A 22 -7.27 -33.19 -19.94
CA ALA A 22 -6.27 -32.25 -19.47
C ALA A 22 -6.88 -30.90 -19.05
N LEU A 23 -7.88 -30.40 -19.79
CA LEU A 23 -8.60 -29.16 -19.46
C LEU A 23 -9.45 -29.30 -18.18
N ILE A 24 -10.06 -30.46 -17.96
CA ILE A 24 -10.82 -30.75 -16.74
C ILE A 24 -9.87 -30.84 -15.53
N LEU A 25 -8.75 -31.54 -15.67
CA LEU A 25 -7.71 -31.60 -14.63
C LEU A 25 -7.16 -30.21 -14.27
N CYS A 26 -6.90 -29.37 -15.27
CA CYS A 26 -6.44 -28.00 -15.05
C CYS A 26 -7.50 -27.13 -14.32
N ASN A 27 -8.78 -27.31 -14.63
CA ASN A 27 -9.87 -26.62 -13.93
C ASN A 27 -10.04 -27.09 -12.48
N ILE A 28 -9.86 -28.38 -12.20
CA ILE A 28 -9.94 -28.92 -10.84
C ILE A 28 -8.78 -28.38 -9.99
N LEU A 29 -7.57 -28.31 -10.53
CA LEU A 29 -6.39 -27.73 -9.85
C LEU A 29 -6.60 -26.24 -9.52
N ASN A 30 -7.12 -25.45 -10.47
CA ASN A 30 -7.44 -24.04 -10.23
C ASN A 30 -8.56 -23.86 -9.19
N SER A 31 -9.55 -24.76 -9.16
CA SER A 31 -10.64 -24.71 -8.17
C SER A 31 -10.15 -24.98 -6.75
N ILE A 32 -9.14 -25.83 -6.56
CA ILE A 32 -8.54 -26.10 -5.25
C ILE A 32 -7.74 -24.87 -4.78
N ALA A 33 -7.00 -24.22 -5.68
CA ALA A 33 -6.27 -22.98 -5.37
C ALA A 33 -7.22 -21.83 -5.00
N ALA A 34 -8.36 -21.71 -5.67
CA ALA A 34 -9.38 -20.68 -5.37
C ALA A 34 -10.06 -20.90 -4.00
N LYS A 35 -10.14 -22.14 -3.50
CA LYS A 35 -10.68 -22.45 -2.16
C LYS A 35 -9.69 -22.16 -1.02
N ALA A 36 -8.40 -21.97 -1.34
CA ALA A 36 -7.35 -21.65 -0.37
C ALA A 36 -7.16 -20.14 -0.14
N GLN A 37 -7.78 -19.28 -0.96
CA GLN A 37 -7.77 -17.84 -0.78
C GLN A 37 -8.84 -17.45 0.25
N ASP A 38 -8.57 -17.74 1.52
CA ASP A 38 -9.39 -17.32 2.63
C ASP A 38 -9.46 -15.79 2.62
N GLY A 39 -10.65 -15.22 2.42
CA GLY A 39 -10.86 -13.77 2.38
C GLY A 39 -10.33 -13.09 3.66
N LYS A 40 -10.31 -13.81 4.78
CA LYS A 40 -9.71 -13.35 6.03
C LYS A 40 -8.18 -13.21 5.93
N ALA A 41 -7.49 -14.15 5.27
CA ALA A 41 -6.05 -14.08 5.05
C ALA A 41 -5.67 -12.93 4.10
N GLY A 42 -6.49 -12.70 3.07
CA GLY A 42 -6.34 -11.54 2.18
C GLY A 42 -6.54 -10.21 2.89
N ILE A 43 -7.56 -10.10 3.75
CA ILE A 43 -7.80 -8.90 4.57
C ILE A 43 -6.64 -8.69 5.57
N GLN A 44 -6.16 -9.75 6.23
CA GLN A 44 -5.01 -9.64 7.14
C GLN A 44 -3.73 -9.21 6.42
N GLN A 45 -3.47 -9.73 5.21
CA GLN A 45 -2.33 -9.27 4.40
C GLN A 45 -2.48 -7.81 3.97
N ALA A 46 -3.67 -7.38 3.55
CA ALA A 46 -3.92 -5.99 3.18
C ALA A 46 -3.74 -5.05 4.39
N THR A 47 -4.26 -5.42 5.57
CA THR A 47 -4.05 -4.65 6.81
C THR A 47 -2.56 -4.52 7.14
N ASN A 48 -1.80 -5.62 7.09
CA ASN A 48 -0.37 -5.59 7.38
C ASN A 48 0.41 -4.71 6.38
N GLN A 49 0.03 -4.73 5.09
CA GLN A 49 0.64 -3.84 4.10
C GLN A 49 0.33 -2.38 4.40
N VAL A 50 -0.92 -2.05 4.73
CA VAL A 50 -1.32 -0.68 5.08
C VAL A 50 -0.56 -0.19 6.32
N THR A 51 -0.46 -1.00 7.38
CA THR A 51 0.32 -0.65 8.59
C THR A 51 1.79 -0.39 8.27
N ASN A 52 2.42 -1.21 7.43
CA ASN A 52 3.82 -0.99 7.04
C ASN A 52 4.03 0.32 6.27
N TYR A 53 3.06 0.77 5.49
CA TYR A 53 3.13 2.07 4.81
C TYR A 53 2.91 3.25 5.77
N PHE A 54 2.18 3.06 6.87
CA PHE A 54 1.93 4.10 7.85
C PHE A 54 3.22 4.56 8.55
N ASP A 55 4.16 3.65 8.83
CA ASP A 55 5.43 4.02 9.47
C ASP A 55 6.30 4.91 8.57
N ALA A 56 6.53 4.48 7.34
CA ALA A 56 7.27 5.28 6.35
C ALA A 56 6.56 6.62 6.07
N GLY A 57 5.22 6.62 6.06
CA GLY A 57 4.41 7.83 5.92
C GLY A 57 4.53 8.78 7.13
N CYS A 58 4.64 8.24 8.35
CA CYS A 58 4.80 9.03 9.56
C CYS A 58 6.18 9.67 9.63
N ASP A 59 7.23 8.94 9.28
CA ASP A 59 8.60 9.48 9.19
C ASP A 59 8.70 10.60 8.14
N LEU A 60 8.03 10.43 7.00
CA LEU A 60 7.92 11.49 5.99
C LEU A 60 7.18 12.72 6.53
N MET A 61 6.09 12.54 7.27
CA MET A 61 5.35 13.63 7.91
C MET A 61 6.22 14.39 8.92
N TYR A 62 7.01 13.69 9.73
CA TYR A 62 7.96 14.32 10.65
C TYR A 62 9.03 15.14 9.90
N ALA A 63 9.56 14.60 8.81
CA ALA A 63 10.54 15.31 7.97
C ALA A 63 9.95 16.59 7.37
N ILE A 64 8.74 16.53 6.81
CA ILE A 64 8.04 17.70 6.26
C ILE A 64 7.71 18.70 7.36
N GLY A 65 7.22 18.22 8.51
CA GLY A 65 6.91 19.05 9.68
C GLY A 65 8.12 19.81 10.20
N ALA A 66 9.30 19.18 10.23
CA ALA A 66 10.56 19.83 10.60
C ALA A 66 10.94 20.95 9.62
N VAL A 67 10.85 20.68 8.31
CA VAL A 67 11.19 21.69 7.28
C VAL A 67 10.22 22.88 7.33
N VAL A 68 8.92 22.63 7.37
CA VAL A 68 7.90 23.69 7.45
C VAL A 68 7.99 24.46 8.76
N GLY A 69 8.31 23.77 9.87
CA GLY A 69 8.56 24.37 11.18
C GLY A 69 9.72 25.37 11.15
N LEU A 70 10.85 24.97 10.54
CA LEU A 70 12.02 25.85 10.37
C LEU A 70 11.69 27.07 9.48
N VAL A 71 11.00 26.86 8.35
CA VAL A 71 10.60 27.97 7.46
C VAL A 71 9.67 28.95 8.18
N GLY A 72 8.73 28.46 8.98
CA GLY A 72 7.86 29.30 9.80
C GLY A 72 8.61 30.10 10.86
N ALA A 73 9.59 29.47 11.52
CA ALA A 73 10.44 30.13 12.52
C ALA A 73 11.26 31.28 11.90
N VAL A 74 11.83 31.08 10.71
CA VAL A 74 12.55 32.14 9.97
C VAL A 74 11.62 33.31 9.64
N LYS A 75 10.37 33.05 9.26
CA LYS A 75 9.38 34.12 9.01
C LYS A 75 9.06 34.92 10.28
N VAL A 76 8.85 34.24 11.40
CA VAL A 76 8.59 34.90 12.70
C VAL A 76 9.80 35.74 13.12
N PHE A 77 11.02 35.20 12.96
CA PHE A 77 12.25 35.93 13.25
C PHE A 77 12.41 37.19 12.38
N ASN A 78 12.12 37.09 11.09
CA ASN A 78 12.17 38.25 10.20
C ASN A 78 11.16 39.34 10.58
N LYS A 79 9.94 38.96 10.98
CA LYS A 79 8.93 39.92 11.48
C LYS A 79 9.34 40.59 12.79
N TRP A 80 9.95 39.81 13.70
CA TRP A 80 10.49 40.34 14.95
C TRP A 80 11.60 41.38 14.69
N ASN A 81 12.58 41.06 13.83
CA ASN A 81 13.64 42.00 13.47
C ASN A 81 13.09 43.24 12.73
N GLY A 82 11.97 43.10 12.02
CA GLY A 82 11.28 44.21 11.35
C GLY A 82 10.44 45.10 12.27
N GLY A 83 10.30 44.77 13.56
CA GLY A 83 9.53 45.56 14.52
C GLY A 83 8.01 45.55 14.28
N GLU A 84 7.49 44.57 13.54
CA GLU A 84 6.06 44.50 13.24
C GLU A 84 5.22 44.21 14.51
N PRO A 85 4.15 44.99 14.77
CA PRO A 85 3.29 44.80 15.94
C PRO A 85 2.53 43.45 15.91
N ASP A 86 2.39 42.82 14.75
CA ASP A 86 1.71 41.53 14.58
C ASP A 86 2.61 40.31 14.84
N THR A 87 3.87 40.50 15.23
CA THR A 87 4.84 39.39 15.42
C THR A 87 4.33 38.37 16.43
N SER A 88 3.76 38.80 17.57
CA SER A 88 3.23 37.89 18.60
C SER A 88 2.07 37.03 18.09
N LYS A 89 1.24 37.58 17.18
CA LYS A 89 0.13 36.86 16.55
C LYS A 89 0.64 35.82 15.54
N VAL A 90 1.64 36.18 14.74
CA VAL A 90 2.23 35.25 13.77
C VAL A 90 3.04 34.16 14.49
N ALA A 91 3.75 34.51 15.56
CA ALA A 91 4.51 33.59 16.39
C ALA A 91 3.59 32.56 17.07
N SER A 92 2.50 32.98 17.68
CA SER A 92 1.56 32.06 18.34
C SER A 92 0.83 31.15 17.33
N ALA A 93 0.46 31.68 16.15
CA ALA A 93 -0.16 30.89 15.09
C ALA A 93 0.79 29.83 14.49
N TRP A 94 2.07 30.19 14.28
CA TRP A 94 3.09 29.24 13.85
C TRP A 94 3.33 28.16 14.91
N PHE A 95 3.52 28.56 16.16
CA PHE A 95 3.83 27.63 17.25
C PHE A 95 2.67 26.64 17.50
N GLY A 96 1.43 27.12 17.46
CA GLY A 96 0.25 26.27 17.55
C GLY A 96 0.16 25.26 16.40
N SER A 97 0.52 25.66 15.18
CA SER A 97 0.57 24.74 14.03
C SER A 97 1.67 23.68 14.17
N CYS A 98 2.83 24.03 14.72
CA CYS A 98 3.91 23.07 14.96
C CYS A 98 3.54 22.02 16.02
N ILE A 99 2.95 22.45 17.14
CA ILE A 99 2.47 21.52 18.17
C ILE A 99 1.40 20.60 17.60
N PHE A 100 0.44 21.14 16.84
CA PHE A 100 -0.62 20.36 16.22
C PHE A 100 -0.06 19.24 15.31
N LEU A 101 0.93 19.56 14.47
CA LEU A 101 1.57 18.56 13.60
C LEU A 101 2.23 17.42 14.39
N VAL A 102 2.91 17.73 15.49
CA VAL A 102 3.55 16.71 16.34
C VAL A 102 2.50 15.84 17.03
N VAL A 103 1.43 16.44 17.56
CA VAL A 103 0.36 15.71 18.25
C VAL A 103 -0.39 14.80 17.27
N VAL A 104 -0.71 15.27 16.06
CA VAL A 104 -1.37 14.45 15.03
C VAL A 104 -0.53 13.23 14.67
N ALA A 105 0.79 13.39 14.51
CA ALA A 105 1.67 12.27 14.19
C ALA A 105 1.67 11.21 15.31
N THR A 106 1.70 11.64 16.58
CA THR A 106 1.61 10.73 17.74
C THR A 106 0.25 10.03 17.82
N VAL A 107 -0.83 10.76 17.55
CA VAL A 107 -2.19 10.20 17.57
C VAL A 107 -2.37 9.17 16.45
N LEU A 108 -1.85 9.44 15.25
CA LEU A 108 -1.86 8.48 14.14
C LEU A 108 -1.07 7.21 14.49
N LYS A 109 0.15 7.34 15.04
CA LYS A 109 0.91 6.18 15.54
C LYS A 109 0.12 5.38 16.58
N SER A 110 -0.50 6.07 17.54
CA SER A 110 -1.32 5.45 18.58
C SER A 110 -2.57 4.73 18.05
N PHE A 111 -3.16 5.18 16.94
CA PHE A 111 -4.30 4.51 16.31
C PHE A 111 -3.90 3.27 15.50
N PHE A 112 -2.70 3.26 14.90
CA PHE A 112 -2.20 2.15 14.08
C PHE A 112 -1.32 1.16 14.85
N GLY A 113 -1.07 1.40 16.13
CA GLY A 113 -0.43 0.44 17.04
C GLY A 113 1.09 0.35 16.87
N VAL A 114 1.74 1.44 16.47
CA VAL A 114 3.21 1.56 16.39
C VAL A 114 3.73 2.47 17.50
#